data_AF-A0A821CCE5-F1
#
_entry.id   AF-A0A821CCE5-F1
#
_cell.length_a   1.000
_cell.length_b   1.000
_cell.length_c   1.000
_cell.angle_alpha   90.00
_cell.angle_beta   90.00
_cell.angle_gamma   90.00
#
_symmetry.space_group_name_H-M   'P 1'
#
loop_
_entity.id
_entity.type
_entity.pdbx_description
1 polymer ?
#
loop_
_entity_poly.entity_id
_entity_poly.type
_entity_poly.pdbx_seq_one_letter_code
_entity_poly.pdbx_strand_id
1 'polypeptide(L)'
;MLLRPTPNDVREDVQKLLASMRVKSYGTLTCAWIIIGGMNTGIMKLVGKIAQINPDPSRPISLIGIATWGYISGHEQLDAQGIHAYYSKFLSNKKGEASLEPNHTNFIFVDDGSERRHGGEIVFRDIASVPVVHIVVEGGPNTIRTGRKEPFI
;
A
#
# COMPACT_ATOMS: atom_id res chain seq x y z
N MET A 1 -2.33 -6.67 30.14
CA MET A 1 -3.34 -7.16 29.16
C MET A 1 -3.57 -6.03 28.16
N LEU A 2 -2.83 -6.01 27.04
CA LEU A 2 -3.03 -4.98 26.01
C LEU A 2 -4.27 -5.38 25.21
N LEU A 3 -5.31 -4.54 25.27
CA LEU A 3 -6.52 -4.74 24.48
C LEU A 3 -6.13 -4.67 22.99
N ARG A 4 -6.56 -5.67 22.21
CA ARG A 4 -6.36 -5.63 20.76
C ARG A 4 -7.25 -4.51 20.19
N PRO A 5 -6.72 -3.64 19.31
CA PRO A 5 -7.52 -2.63 18.65
C PRO A 5 -8.70 -3.25 17.91
N THR A 6 -9.88 -2.64 17.99
CA THR A 6 -11.01 -3.07 17.18
C THR A 6 -10.84 -2.59 15.72
N PRO A 7 -11.52 -3.22 14.74
CA PRO A 7 -11.49 -2.75 13.36
C PRO A 7 -11.97 -1.29 13.17
N ASN A 8 -12.76 -0.76 14.11
CA ASN A 8 -13.21 0.62 14.10
C ASN A 8 -12.10 1.58 14.57
N ASP A 9 -11.37 1.22 15.62
CA ASP A 9 -10.24 2.02 16.12
C ASP A 9 -9.18 2.20 15.02
N VAL A 10 -8.85 1.09 14.36
CA VAL A 10 -7.94 1.07 13.20
C VAL A 10 -8.40 1.99 12.07
N ARG A 11 -9.70 2.01 11.77
CA ARG A 11 -10.27 2.88 10.73
C ARG A 11 -10.14 4.35 11.11
N GLU A 12 -10.45 4.71 12.35
CA GLU A 12 -10.34 6.08 12.82
C GLU A 12 -8.90 6.59 12.79
N ASP A 13 -7.95 5.76 13.21
CA ASP A 13 -6.53 6.15 13.22
C ASP A 13 -6.00 6.41 11.80
N VAL A 14 -6.36 5.54 10.85
CA VAL A 14 -6.02 5.74 9.43
C VAL A 14 -6.70 6.99 8.87
N GLN A 15 -7.96 7.26 9.23
CA GLN A 15 -8.65 8.49 8.84
C GLN A 15 -7.97 9.75 9.38
N LYS A 16 -7.62 9.78 10.66
CA LYS A 16 -6.91 10.89 11.29
C LYS A 16 -5.54 11.12 10.64
N LEU A 17 -4.81 10.05 10.35
CA LEU A 17 -3.52 10.12 9.65
C LEU A 17 -3.67 10.76 8.26
N LEU A 18 -4.61 10.26 7.44
CA LEU A 18 -4.86 10.79 6.10
C LEU A 18 -5.31 12.26 6.13
N ALA A 19 -6.18 12.62 7.07
CA ALA A 19 -6.59 14.01 7.27
C ALA A 19 -5.40 14.89 7.66
N SER A 20 -4.52 14.43 8.55
CA SER A 20 -3.34 15.19 8.97
C SER A 20 -2.37 15.45 7.81
N MET A 21 -2.19 14.48 6.90
CA MET A 21 -1.33 14.64 5.72
C MET A 21 -1.89 15.66 4.73
N ARG A 22 -3.21 15.68 4.51
CA ARG A 22 -3.87 16.72 3.69
C ARG A 22 -3.64 18.13 4.25
N VAL A 23 -3.58 18.29 5.57
CA VAL A 23 -3.34 19.58 6.23
C VAL A 23 -1.85 19.96 6.20
N LYS A 24 -0.93 19.03 6.52
CA LYS A 24 0.51 19.30 6.56
C LYS A 24 1.09 19.68 5.20
N SER A 25 0.54 19.15 4.10
CA SER A 25 0.89 19.54 2.72
C SER A 25 0.74 21.06 2.46
N TYR A 26 -0.07 21.77 3.26
CA TYR A 26 -0.34 23.21 3.07
C TYR A 26 0.62 24.13 3.84
N GLY A 27 1.13 23.71 5.01
CA GLY A 27 1.95 24.55 5.89
C GLY A 27 3.47 24.42 5.69
N THR A 28 3.89 23.33 5.06
CA THR A 28 5.26 23.02 4.70
C THR A 28 5.28 22.56 3.25
N LEU A 29 6.29 22.94 2.46
CA LEU A 29 6.52 22.51 1.06
C LEU A 29 6.75 20.98 0.90
N THR A 30 6.17 20.17 1.78
CA THR A 30 6.38 18.74 1.89
C THR A 30 5.23 18.01 1.22
N CYS A 31 5.44 17.59 -0.02
CA CYS A 31 4.61 16.58 -0.66
C CYS A 31 4.79 15.26 0.11
N ALA A 32 3.81 14.89 0.94
CA ALA A 32 3.84 13.61 1.65
C ALA A 32 3.29 12.50 0.76
N TRP A 33 4.04 11.39 0.63
CA TRP A 33 3.59 10.19 -0.08
C TRP A 33 3.20 9.10 0.91
N ILE A 34 2.15 8.36 0.55
CA ILE A 34 1.72 7.19 1.31
C ILE A 34 2.15 5.96 0.52
N ILE A 35 3.02 5.16 1.11
CA ILE A 35 3.56 3.96 0.47
C ILE A 35 3.07 2.73 1.23
N ILE A 36 2.19 1.94 0.61
CA ILE A 36 1.58 0.74 1.23
C ILE A 36 1.66 -0.46 0.29
N GLY A 37 1.15 -1.62 0.70
CA GLY A 37 1.00 -2.76 -0.20
C GLY A 37 0.02 -2.43 -1.33
N GLY A 38 0.30 -2.89 -2.55
CA GLY A 38 -0.56 -2.65 -3.72
C GLY A 38 -1.74 -3.61 -3.85
N MET A 39 -1.81 -4.65 -3.02
CA MET A 39 -2.81 -5.72 -3.17
C MET A 39 -4.14 -5.35 -2.52
N ASN A 40 -5.27 -5.72 -3.14
CA ASN A 40 -6.64 -5.48 -2.66
C ASN A 40 -7.05 -6.42 -1.52
N THR A 41 -6.25 -6.47 -0.45
CA THR A 41 -6.44 -7.34 0.71
C THR A 41 -6.11 -6.58 1.99
N GLY A 42 -6.68 -7.01 3.13
CA GLY A 42 -6.35 -6.45 4.44
C GLY A 42 -6.45 -4.92 4.53
N ILE A 43 -5.41 -4.31 5.12
CA ILE A 43 -5.39 -2.87 5.41
C ILE A 43 -5.33 -2.01 4.15
N MET A 44 -4.75 -2.51 3.06
CA MET A 44 -4.59 -1.78 1.81
C MET A 44 -5.95 -1.41 1.23
N LYS A 45 -6.94 -2.31 1.33
CA LYS A 45 -8.33 -2.03 0.92
C LYS A 45 -8.99 -0.96 1.79
N LEU A 46 -8.67 -0.92 3.08
CA LEU A 46 -9.19 0.09 3.99
C LEU A 46 -8.61 1.47 3.66
N VAL A 47 -7.28 1.56 3.50
CA VAL A 47 -6.58 2.80 3.16
C VAL A 47 -7.07 3.34 1.80
N GLY A 48 -7.17 2.48 0.78
CA GLY A 48 -7.68 2.86 -0.53
C GLY A 48 -9.09 3.45 -0.47
N LYS A 49 -10.00 2.83 0.30
CA LYS A 49 -11.34 3.39 0.54
C LYS A 49 -11.31 4.73 1.25
N ILE A 50 -10.49 4.88 2.29
CA ILE A 50 -10.43 6.13 3.05
C ILE A 50 -9.83 7.27 2.22
N ALA A 51 -8.85 6.98 1.35
CA ALA A 51 -8.28 7.97 0.44
C ALA A 51 -9.34 8.60 -0.48
N GLN A 52 -10.41 7.86 -0.80
CA GLN A 52 -11.55 8.31 -1.59
C GLN A 52 -12.62 9.06 -0.78
N ILE A 53 -12.51 9.14 0.55
CA ILE A 53 -13.46 9.91 1.37
C ILE A 53 -13.14 11.39 1.26
N ASN A 54 -14.14 12.18 0.82
CA ASN A 54 -14.06 13.63 0.63
C ASN A 54 -12.78 14.04 -0.14
N PRO A 55 -12.63 13.62 -1.40
CA PRO A 55 -11.46 13.97 -2.18
C PRO A 55 -11.40 15.49 -2.36
N ASP A 56 -10.22 16.06 -2.13
CA ASP A 56 -9.94 17.46 -2.41
C ASP A 56 -9.06 17.51 -3.67
N PRO A 57 -9.60 17.93 -4.83
CA PRO A 57 -8.83 18.01 -6.07
C PRO A 57 -7.63 18.96 -5.99
N SER A 58 -7.69 19.96 -5.10
CA SER A 58 -6.59 20.89 -4.87
C SER A 58 -5.48 20.29 -4.00
N ARG A 59 -5.77 19.15 -3.33
CA ARG A 59 -4.87 18.46 -2.41
C ARG A 59 -4.91 16.95 -2.64
N PRO A 60 -4.47 16.48 -3.82
CA PRO A 60 -4.47 15.06 -4.12
C PRO A 60 -3.53 14.30 -3.17
N ILE A 61 -3.96 13.13 -2.73
CA ILE A 61 -3.13 12.21 -1.94
C ILE A 61 -2.38 11.31 -2.93
N SER A 62 -1.05 11.32 -2.89
CA SER A 62 -0.24 10.33 -3.62
C SER A 62 -0.22 9.02 -2.83
N LEU A 63 -1.00 8.03 -3.29
CA LEU A 63 -1.08 6.70 -2.70
C LEU A 63 -0.36 5.70 -3.61
N ILE A 64 0.85 5.31 -3.22
CA ILE A 64 1.76 4.45 -3.97
C ILE A 64 1.67 3.02 -3.44
N GLY A 65 1.29 2.08 -4.31
CA GLY A 65 1.13 0.67 -3.97
C GLY A 65 2.32 -0.13 -4.46
N ILE A 66 3.03 -0.81 -3.57
CA ILE A 66 4.10 -1.73 -3.96
C ILE A 66 3.55 -3.14 -3.99
N ALA A 67 3.67 -3.82 -5.12
CA ALA A 67 3.19 -5.18 -5.33
C ALA A 67 4.28 -6.05 -5.97
N THR A 68 4.39 -7.31 -5.53
CA THR A 68 5.25 -8.30 -6.19
C THR A 68 4.59 -8.74 -7.50
N TRP A 69 5.31 -8.66 -8.62
CA TRP A 69 4.80 -8.86 -9.97
C TRP A 69 4.11 -10.23 -10.14
N GLY A 70 4.80 -11.34 -9.86
CA GLY A 70 4.23 -12.68 -9.96
C GLY A 70 3.15 -13.02 -8.91
N TYR A 71 2.85 -12.11 -7.97
CA TYR A 71 1.72 -12.22 -7.05
C TYR A 71 0.46 -11.52 -7.58
N ILE A 72 0.59 -10.66 -8.59
CA ILE A 72 -0.52 -9.94 -9.19
C ILE A 72 -1.30 -10.90 -10.08
N SER A 73 -2.57 -11.09 -9.73
CA SER A 73 -3.50 -11.84 -10.57
C SER A 73 -3.70 -11.09 -11.88
N GLY A 74 -3.42 -11.75 -13.00
CA GLY A 74 -3.64 -11.20 -14.32
C GLY A 74 -2.57 -10.20 -14.77
N HIS A 75 -1.34 -10.30 -14.24
CA HIS A 75 -0.27 -9.36 -14.55
C HIS A 75 0.09 -9.35 -16.05
N GLU A 76 -0.22 -10.41 -16.78
CA GLU A 76 -0.10 -10.46 -18.24
C GLU A 76 -0.91 -9.36 -18.96
N GLN A 77 -1.97 -8.81 -18.35
CA GLN A 77 -2.70 -7.66 -18.92
C GLN A 77 -1.94 -6.35 -18.80
N LEU A 78 -1.03 -6.29 -17.83
CA LEU A 78 -0.17 -5.14 -17.55
C LEU A 78 1.12 -5.20 -18.37
N ASP A 79 1.43 -6.37 -18.96
CA ASP A 79 2.51 -6.55 -19.93
C ASP A 79 2.10 -5.99 -21.30
N ALA A 80 1.80 -4.70 -21.33
CA ALA A 80 1.46 -3.98 -22.55
C ALA A 80 2.74 -3.45 -23.20
N GLN A 81 2.88 -3.65 -24.52
CA GLN A 81 3.97 -3.07 -25.33
C GLN A 81 3.85 -1.53 -25.52
N GLY A 82 3.03 -0.84 -24.72
CA GLY A 82 2.72 0.58 -24.87
C GLY A 82 2.50 1.30 -23.54
N ILE A 83 2.16 2.60 -23.58
CA ILE A 83 2.04 3.47 -22.40
C ILE A 83 0.74 3.22 -21.60
N HIS A 84 -0.25 2.59 -22.23
CA HIS A 84 -1.55 2.30 -21.62
C HIS A 84 -1.79 0.79 -21.54
N ALA A 85 -2.16 0.32 -20.36
CA ALA A 85 -2.62 -1.03 -20.10
C ALA A 85 -4.00 -0.99 -19.44
N TYR A 86 -4.88 -1.92 -19.81
CA TYR A 86 -6.18 -2.08 -19.15
C TYR A 86 -6.11 -3.27 -18.22
N TYR A 87 -6.30 -3.01 -16.93
CA TYR A 87 -6.32 -4.05 -15.90
C TYR A 87 -7.74 -4.29 -15.41
N SER A 88 -8.21 -5.52 -15.58
CA SER A 88 -9.48 -5.97 -15.03
C SER A 88 -9.24 -6.82 -13.80
N LYS A 89 -9.97 -6.51 -12.72
CA LYS A 89 -9.89 -7.29 -11.49
C LYS A 89 -10.35 -8.73 -11.77
N PHE A 90 -9.43 -9.68 -11.67
CA PHE A 90 -9.79 -11.09 -11.65
C PHE A 90 -10.32 -11.48 -10.28
N LEU A 91 -11.47 -12.16 -10.28
CA LEU A 91 -11.88 -13.00 -9.15
C LEU A 91 -11.04 -14.28 -9.19
N SER A 92 -9.75 -14.18 -8.87
CA SER A 92 -8.88 -15.36 -8.76
C SER A 92 -9.21 -16.09 -7.46
N ASN A 93 -9.61 -17.35 -7.58
CA ASN A 93 -9.71 -18.30 -6.47
C ASN A 93 -8.40 -19.10 -6.29
N LYS A 94 -7.33 -18.75 -7.03
CA LYS A 94 -6.05 -19.45 -6.96
C LYS A 94 -5.28 -18.98 -5.73
N LYS A 95 -4.75 -19.93 -4.97
CA LYS A 95 -3.83 -19.61 -3.86
C LYS A 95 -2.57 -18.95 -4.42
N GLY A 96 -2.10 -17.91 -3.74
CA GLY A 96 -0.87 -17.23 -4.11
C GLY A 96 -1.03 -16.11 -5.15
N GLU A 97 -2.26 -15.66 -5.43
CA GLU A 97 -2.51 -14.51 -6.31
C GLU A 97 -3.47 -13.54 -5.62
N ALA A 98 -3.33 -12.24 -5.86
CA ALA A 98 -4.31 -11.25 -5.45
C ALA A 98 -4.43 -10.14 -6.51
N SER A 99 -5.57 -9.45 -6.55
CA SER A 99 -5.74 -8.32 -7.46
C SER A 99 -5.14 -7.03 -6.89
N LEU A 100 -4.80 -6.10 -7.77
CA LEU A 100 -4.41 -4.74 -7.35
C LEU A 100 -5.58 -3.98 -6.70
N GLU A 101 -5.25 -3.10 -5.76
CA GLU A 101 -6.22 -2.22 -5.10
C GLU A 101 -6.47 -0.97 -5.95
N PRO A 102 -7.70 -0.73 -6.44
CA PRO A 102 -7.95 0.24 -7.51
C PRO A 102 -7.83 1.72 -7.13
N ASN A 103 -7.73 2.05 -5.84
CA ASN A 103 -7.73 3.44 -5.38
C ASN A 103 -6.33 4.02 -5.22
N HIS A 104 -5.29 3.26 -5.56
CA HIS A 104 -3.92 3.76 -5.65
C HIS A 104 -3.76 4.69 -6.85
N THR A 105 -2.98 5.74 -6.68
CA THR A 105 -2.64 6.68 -7.76
C THR A 105 -1.47 6.18 -8.59
N ASN A 106 -0.58 5.41 -7.97
CA ASN A 106 0.64 4.90 -8.59
C ASN A 106 0.94 3.49 -8.07
N PHE A 107 1.62 2.69 -8.89
CA PHE A 107 2.13 1.39 -8.52
C PHE A 107 3.62 1.26 -8.77
N ILE A 108 4.26 0.47 -7.93
CA ILE A 108 5.61 -0.05 -8.15
C ILE A 108 5.48 -1.57 -8.17
N PHE A 109 5.84 -2.18 -9.30
CA PHE A 109 5.88 -3.62 -9.44
C PHE A 109 7.31 -4.12 -9.22
N VAL A 110 7.46 -5.02 -8.25
CA VAL A 110 8.74 -5.62 -7.89
C VAL A 110 8.77 -7.03 -8.46
N ASP A 111 9.69 -7.29 -9.39
CA ASP A 111 9.91 -8.62 -9.95
C ASP A 111 11.14 -9.25 -9.30
N ASP A 112 10.94 -10.40 -8.65
CA ASP A 112 12.00 -11.24 -8.07
C ASP A 112 12.14 -12.59 -8.80
N GLY A 113 11.48 -12.72 -9.96
CA GLY A 113 11.41 -13.95 -10.75
C GLY A 113 10.53 -15.05 -10.14
N SER A 114 9.82 -14.77 -9.03
CA SER A 114 8.92 -15.73 -8.40
C SER A 114 7.48 -15.60 -8.87
N GLU A 115 6.85 -16.75 -9.10
CA GLU A 115 5.42 -16.84 -9.41
C GLU A 115 4.62 -17.23 -8.16
N ARG A 116 3.46 -16.60 -7.98
CA ARG A 116 2.48 -16.86 -6.91
C ARG A 116 3.01 -16.74 -5.49
N ARG A 117 4.05 -15.93 -5.28
CA ARG A 117 4.68 -15.72 -3.97
C ARG A 117 4.59 -14.26 -3.58
N HIS A 118 4.10 -14.01 -2.36
CA HIS A 118 4.09 -12.66 -1.79
C HIS A 118 5.46 -12.34 -1.17
N GLY A 119 5.75 -11.05 -0.97
CA GLY A 119 6.84 -10.60 -0.10
C GLY A 119 8.14 -10.23 -0.79
N GLY A 120 8.22 -10.34 -2.12
CA GLY A 120 9.33 -9.73 -2.89
C GLY A 120 9.40 -8.22 -2.65
N GLU A 121 8.25 -7.58 -2.44
CA GLU A 121 8.14 -6.15 -2.13
C GLU A 121 8.74 -5.75 -0.77
N ILE A 122 8.95 -6.68 0.15
CA ILE A 122 9.44 -6.37 1.50
C ILE A 122 10.89 -5.91 1.43
N VAL A 123 11.73 -6.59 0.64
CA VAL A 123 13.15 -6.22 0.47
C VAL A 123 13.26 -4.87 -0.25
N PHE A 124 12.35 -4.58 -1.17
CA PHE A 124 12.32 -3.31 -1.90
C PHE A 124 11.95 -2.10 -1.01
N ARG A 125 11.20 -2.30 0.08
CA ARG A 125 10.90 -1.18 1.01
C ARG A 125 12.13 -0.71 1.78
N ASP A 126 13.11 -1.58 1.99
CA ASP A 126 14.32 -1.29 2.77
C ASP A 126 15.32 -0.39 2.03
N ILE A 127 15.20 -0.20 0.72
CA ILE A 127 16.19 0.55 -0.10
C ILE A 127 15.89 2.06 -0.24
N ALA A 128 14.75 2.54 0.27
CA ALA A 128 14.39 3.96 0.15
C ALA A 128 15.10 4.82 1.22
N SER A 129 16.17 5.54 0.85
CA SER A 129 16.95 6.45 1.73
C SER A 129 16.27 7.80 2.02
N VAL A 130 14.94 7.82 2.18
CA VAL A 130 14.14 9.00 2.55
C VAL A 130 13.71 8.89 4.02
N PRO A 131 13.39 10.00 4.71
CA PRO A 131 12.80 9.91 6.05
C PRO A 131 11.45 9.18 5.98
N VAL A 132 11.43 7.94 6.43
CA VAL A 132 10.25 7.06 6.39
C VAL A 132 9.65 6.96 7.79
N VAL A 133 8.36 7.25 7.91
CA VAL A 133 7.57 6.87 9.09
C VAL A 133 6.85 5.57 8.76
N HIS A 134 7.22 4.48 9.41
CA HIS A 134 6.58 3.18 9.21
C HIS A 134 5.46 2.98 10.24
N ILE A 135 4.22 2.92 9.77
CA ILE A 135 3.05 2.73 10.63
C ILE A 135 2.55 1.29 10.47
N VAL A 136 2.67 0.51 11.54
CA VAL A 136 2.17 -0.86 11.60
C VAL A 136 0.85 -0.87 12.35
N VAL A 137 -0.23 -1.17 11.62
CA VAL A 137 -1.59 -1.15 12.16
C VAL A 137 -2.03 -2.54 12.60
N GLU A 138 -1.78 -3.55 11.75
CA GLU A 138 -2.02 -4.97 12.02
C GLU A 138 -1.03 -5.78 11.19
N GLY A 139 -0.62 -6.97 11.67
CA GLY A 139 0.43 -7.72 10.99
C GLY A 139 0.45 -9.23 11.20
N GLY A 140 0.73 -9.96 10.11
CA GLY A 140 1.12 -11.37 10.15
C GLY A 140 2.64 -11.55 10.29
N PRO A 141 3.17 -12.78 10.17
CA PRO A 141 4.61 -13.05 10.32
C PRO A 141 5.52 -12.18 9.44
N ASN A 142 5.03 -11.78 8.25
CA ASN A 142 5.77 -10.93 7.31
C ASN A 142 5.80 -9.45 7.73
N THR A 143 4.82 -8.97 8.48
CA THR A 143 4.78 -7.59 8.97
C THR A 143 5.84 -7.34 10.05
N ILE A 144 6.15 -8.37 10.86
CA ILE A 144 7.25 -8.31 11.84
C ILE A 144 8.59 -8.13 11.13
N ARG A 145 8.78 -8.75 9.95
CA ARG A 145 10.02 -8.60 9.16
C ARG A 145 10.17 -7.17 8.63
N THR A 146 9.08 -6.50 8.28
CA THR A 146 9.09 -5.10 7.83
C THR A 146 9.38 -4.11 8.96
N GLY A 147 8.97 -4.40 10.21
CA GLY A 147 9.14 -3.47 11.34
C GLY A 147 10.44 -3.60 12.14
N ARG A 148 11.29 -4.62 11.88
CA ARG A 148 12.35 -5.05 12.83
C ARG A 148 13.67 -4.28 12.79
N LYS A 149 13.81 -3.20 12.00
CA LYS A 149 15.12 -2.59 11.74
C LYS A 149 15.34 -1.16 12.23
N GLU A 150 14.29 -0.46 12.68
CA GLU A 150 14.50 0.84 13.34
C GLU A 150 14.67 0.60 14.85
N PRO A 151 15.79 1.03 15.48
CA PRO A 151 15.81 1.12 16.93
C PRO A 151 14.70 2.08 17.33
N PHE A 152 13.78 1.62 18.18
CA PHE A 152 12.85 2.50 18.88
C PHE A 152 13.72 3.48 19.67
N ILE A 153 13.77 4.73 19.22
CA ILE A 153 14.31 5.86 19.98
C ILE A 153 13.27 6.26 21.03
#